data_AF-A0A507ZQT1-F1
#
_entry.id   AF-A0A507ZQT1-F1
#
_cell.length_a   1.000
_cell.length_b   1.000
_cell.length_c   1.000
_cell.angle_alpha   90.00
_cell.angle_beta   90.00
_cell.angle_gamma   90.00
#
_symmetry.space_group_name_H-M   'P 1'
#
loop_
_entity.id
_entity.type
_entity.pdbx_description
1 polymer ?
#
loop_
_entity_poly.entity_id
_entity_poly.type
_entity_poly.pdbx_seq_one_letter_code
_entity_poly.pdbx_strand_id
1 'polypeptide(L)'
;MKKFILLFFTLSFLLVSCKDDDSSTDTNQDSFDRGAMLTHWADNIIIPSYANFANSAAVFRTSAEVFLENPSVSNLENLREDYKAAYIDFQSVSMFEIGPAETIGFRGFMNTYPTNATAIENIIQSFETPNLELPSSRDAQGFPATDYLLYGIADSDAAIVDKYLNGDQATSYKTYLDKVSKRIKDLSALVLNDWNDAYRDDFVSNTSSSSTGSVDRLANDFIIHFEKYIRSAKVGIPAGVFSGNKEPQTVESYYNPTLSKSLLKEALLASKDFFIGKSFGQNTNGPSFKDYLDYMDAIKETESLSDLILNKYQENENRVEELQDNLLSEVQNNNTKMLDTYDSLQENVILLKIDMLQALSISVDYVDTDGD
;
A
#
# COMPACT_ATOMS: atom_id res chain seq x y z
N MET A 1 30.50 80.08 -0.13
CA MET A 1 30.49 79.38 -1.44
C MET A 1 30.92 77.94 -1.17
N LYS A 2 30.33 76.85 -1.65
CA LYS A 2 29.08 76.55 -2.36
C LYS A 2 28.85 75.03 -2.15
N LYS A 3 27.71 74.68 -1.54
CA LYS A 3 26.83 73.50 -1.68
C LYS A 3 27.44 72.10 -1.94
N PHE A 4 27.23 71.21 -0.96
CA PHE A 4 27.16 69.75 -1.16
C PHE A 4 25.95 69.39 -2.04
N ILE A 5 26.16 68.56 -3.06
CA ILE A 5 25.10 68.02 -3.92
C ILE A 5 24.84 66.57 -3.48
N LEU A 6 23.61 66.36 -3.00
CA LEU A 6 23.01 65.06 -2.71
C LEU A 6 22.49 64.49 -4.05
N LEU A 7 22.96 63.32 -4.49
CA LEU A 7 22.41 62.63 -5.66
C LEU A 7 21.45 61.54 -5.18
N PHE A 8 20.15 61.87 -5.21
CA PHE A 8 19.04 60.93 -5.08
C PHE A 8 18.87 60.21 -6.43
N PHE A 9 18.95 58.87 -6.45
CA PHE A 9 18.58 58.09 -7.63
C PHE A 9 17.12 57.62 -7.47
N THR A 10 16.20 58.47 -7.92
CA THR A 10 14.79 58.13 -8.13
C THR A 10 14.64 57.39 -9.46
N LEU A 11 14.24 56.12 -9.41
CA LEU A 11 13.85 55.34 -10.57
C LEU A 11 12.34 55.14 -10.52
N SER A 12 11.59 55.84 -11.37
CA SER A 12 10.15 55.58 -11.55
C SER A 12 9.57 56.25 -12.80
N PHE A 13 8.88 55.39 -13.57
CA PHE A 13 7.85 55.60 -14.58
C PHE A 13 8.21 56.29 -15.91
N LEU A 14 8.48 55.43 -16.91
CA LEU A 14 7.94 55.63 -18.26
C LEU A 14 6.79 54.64 -18.48
N LEU A 15 5.59 55.20 -18.60
CA LEU A 15 4.40 54.52 -19.07
C LEU A 15 4.55 54.30 -20.57
N VAL A 16 4.56 53.04 -21.01
CA VAL A 16 4.29 52.66 -22.40
C VAL A 16 3.07 51.74 -22.40
N SER A 17 2.00 52.26 -22.97
CA SER A 17 0.77 51.56 -23.29
C SER A 17 0.99 50.76 -24.59
N CYS A 18 0.89 49.44 -24.50
CA CYS A 18 0.57 48.52 -25.59
C CYS A 18 -0.61 47.71 -25.05
N LYS A 19 -1.84 48.07 -25.41
CA LYS A 19 -2.57 47.61 -26.60
C LYS A 19 -2.75 46.09 -26.55
N ASP A 20 -4.00 45.72 -26.30
CA ASP A 20 -4.55 44.38 -26.14
C ASP A 20 -3.92 43.38 -27.11
N ASP A 21 -3.15 42.45 -26.55
CA ASP A 21 -2.94 41.14 -27.16
C ASP A 21 -3.78 40.15 -26.36
N ASP A 22 -4.71 39.53 -27.07
CA ASP A 22 -5.61 38.51 -26.58
C ASP A 22 -4.84 37.50 -25.74
N SER A 23 -5.31 37.32 -24.51
CA SER A 23 -4.94 36.19 -23.68
C SER A 23 -5.47 34.93 -24.34
N SER A 24 -4.62 34.27 -25.13
CA SER A 24 -4.77 32.84 -25.37
C SER A 24 -4.47 32.13 -24.05
N THR A 25 -5.41 32.18 -23.11
CA THR A 25 -5.57 31.09 -22.16
C THR A 25 -5.91 29.89 -23.01
N ASP A 26 -4.88 29.14 -23.40
CA ASP A 26 -5.06 27.80 -23.91
C ASP A 26 -5.47 26.94 -22.71
N THR A 27 -6.70 27.15 -22.24
CA THR A 27 -7.41 26.12 -21.49
C THR A 27 -7.76 25.07 -22.53
N ASN A 28 -6.81 24.18 -22.83
CA ASN A 28 -7.20 22.80 -23.07
C ASN A 28 -7.93 22.37 -21.81
N GLN A 29 -9.24 22.64 -21.81
CA GLN A 29 -10.12 22.28 -20.73
C GLN A 29 -10.19 20.77 -20.82
N ASP A 30 -9.37 20.11 -19.99
CA ASP A 30 -9.40 18.67 -19.86
C ASP A 30 -10.84 18.23 -19.59
N SER A 31 -11.46 17.65 -20.61
CA SER A 31 -12.84 17.17 -20.60
C SER A 31 -12.93 15.66 -20.41
N PHE A 32 -11.86 15.02 -19.90
CA PHE A 32 -11.94 13.63 -19.48
C PHE A 32 -13.01 13.47 -18.38
N ASP A 33 -13.84 12.43 -18.49
CA ASP A 33 -14.91 12.18 -17.53
C ASP A 33 -14.38 11.54 -16.24
N ARG A 34 -13.78 12.38 -15.40
CA ARG A 34 -13.29 12.00 -14.06
C ARG A 34 -14.42 11.43 -13.19
N GLY A 35 -15.67 11.85 -13.39
CA GLY A 35 -16.82 11.32 -12.64
C GLY A 35 -17.11 9.87 -12.97
N ALA A 36 -17.11 9.51 -14.26
CA ALA A 36 -17.25 8.13 -14.70
C ALA A 36 -16.09 7.25 -14.22
N MET A 37 -14.86 7.77 -14.24
CA MET A 37 -13.68 7.07 -13.71
C MET A 37 -13.78 6.83 -12.20
N LEU A 38 -14.11 7.86 -11.41
CA LEU A 38 -14.29 7.70 -9.96
C LEU A 38 -15.44 6.74 -9.62
N THR A 39 -16.54 6.80 -10.37
CA THR A 39 -17.65 5.85 -10.24
C THR A 39 -17.17 4.42 -10.50
N HIS A 40 -16.40 4.22 -11.57
CA HIS A 40 -15.85 2.91 -11.89
C HIS A 40 -14.93 2.38 -10.79
N TRP A 41 -13.99 3.21 -10.33
CA TRP A 41 -13.07 2.87 -9.25
C TRP A 41 -13.80 2.50 -7.96
N ALA A 42 -14.76 3.31 -7.53
CA ALA A 42 -15.52 3.02 -6.32
C ALA A 42 -16.32 1.72 -6.43
N ASP A 43 -17.15 1.60 -7.47
CA ASP A 43 -18.18 0.57 -7.54
C ASP A 43 -17.66 -0.79 -8.04
N ASN A 44 -16.61 -0.79 -8.87
CA ASN A 44 -16.13 -2.00 -9.54
C ASN A 44 -14.74 -2.44 -9.08
N ILE A 45 -14.01 -1.61 -8.32
CA ILE A 45 -12.65 -1.93 -7.85
C ILE A 45 -12.58 -1.87 -6.33
N ILE A 46 -12.77 -0.69 -5.73
CA ILE A 46 -12.48 -0.45 -4.32
C ILE A 46 -13.50 -1.15 -3.40
N ILE A 47 -14.80 -0.93 -3.59
CA ILE A 47 -15.82 -1.57 -2.75
C ILE A 47 -15.78 -3.09 -2.89
N PRO A 48 -15.73 -3.69 -4.10
CA PRO A 48 -15.66 -5.14 -4.22
C PRO A 48 -14.37 -5.76 -3.66
N SER A 49 -13.22 -5.08 -3.77
CA SER A 49 -11.96 -5.55 -3.18
C SER A 49 -12.01 -5.53 -1.64
N TYR A 50 -12.54 -4.46 -1.04
CA TYR A 50 -12.79 -4.42 0.41
C TYR A 50 -13.83 -5.45 0.85
N ALA A 51 -14.86 -5.72 0.05
CA ALA A 51 -15.84 -6.76 0.35
C ALA A 51 -15.20 -8.16 0.38
N ASN A 52 -14.33 -8.46 -0.60
CA ASN A 52 -13.56 -9.69 -0.62
C ASN A 52 -12.64 -9.81 0.60
N PHE A 53 -11.89 -8.74 0.89
CA PHE A 53 -10.96 -8.73 2.02
C PHE A 53 -11.68 -8.84 3.39
N ALA A 54 -12.77 -8.12 3.59
CA ALA A 54 -13.55 -8.20 4.83
C ALA A 54 -14.14 -9.61 5.03
N ASN A 55 -14.53 -10.29 3.94
CA ASN A 55 -14.99 -11.67 4.00
C ASN A 55 -13.86 -12.62 4.41
N SER A 56 -12.68 -12.56 3.79
CA SER A 56 -11.56 -13.43 4.18
C SER A 56 -11.03 -13.12 5.59
N ALA A 57 -11.04 -11.86 6.01
CA ALA A 57 -10.74 -11.47 7.39
C ALA A 57 -11.75 -12.07 8.40
N ALA A 58 -13.04 -12.16 8.04
CA ALA A 58 -14.05 -12.81 8.88
C ALA A 58 -13.89 -14.34 8.94
N VAL A 59 -13.51 -14.97 7.83
CA VAL A 59 -13.17 -16.40 7.78
C VAL A 59 -11.95 -16.69 8.65
N PHE A 60 -10.87 -15.92 8.51
CA PHE A 60 -9.68 -16.00 9.38
C PHE A 60 -10.03 -15.83 10.87
N ARG A 61 -10.90 -14.87 11.22
CA ARG A 61 -11.37 -14.71 12.60
C ARG A 61 -12.10 -15.97 13.09
N THR A 62 -12.95 -16.57 12.25
CA THR A 62 -13.71 -17.77 12.61
C THR A 62 -12.80 -18.97 12.87
N SER A 63 -11.79 -19.22 12.02
CA SER A 63 -10.82 -20.29 12.27
C SER A 63 -9.92 -20.00 13.47
N ALA A 64 -9.66 -18.72 13.79
CA ALA A 64 -8.96 -18.35 15.01
C ALA A 64 -9.78 -18.74 16.25
N GLU A 65 -11.09 -18.45 16.26
CA GLU A 65 -11.99 -18.88 17.35
C GLU A 65 -11.98 -20.40 17.53
N VAL A 66 -12.09 -21.15 16.42
CA VAL A 66 -12.04 -22.62 16.44
C VAL A 66 -10.72 -23.15 17.02
N PHE A 67 -9.59 -22.58 16.59
CA PHE A 67 -8.29 -22.95 17.14
C PHE A 67 -8.16 -22.61 18.62
N LEU A 68 -8.64 -21.45 19.06
CA LEU A 68 -8.54 -21.01 20.45
C LEU A 68 -9.41 -21.86 21.41
N GLU A 69 -10.57 -22.32 20.95
CA GLU A 69 -11.44 -23.23 21.69
C GLU A 69 -10.85 -24.64 21.79
N ASN A 70 -10.25 -25.14 20.70
CA ASN A 70 -9.68 -26.47 20.63
C ASN A 70 -8.31 -26.46 19.92
N PRO A 71 -7.23 -26.04 20.59
CA PRO A 71 -5.92 -25.98 19.95
C PRO A 71 -5.44 -27.37 19.58
N SER A 72 -5.18 -27.58 18.30
CA SER A 72 -4.65 -28.82 17.73
C SER A 72 -3.85 -28.49 16.47
N VAL A 73 -2.99 -29.41 16.03
CA VAL A 73 -2.22 -29.20 14.79
C VAL A 73 -3.15 -28.99 13.60
N SER A 74 -4.21 -29.79 13.48
CA SER A 74 -5.19 -29.65 12.39
C SER A 74 -5.91 -28.29 12.42
N ASN A 75 -6.30 -27.80 13.60
CA ASN A 75 -6.92 -26.46 13.69
C ASN A 75 -5.91 -25.33 13.45
N LEU A 76 -4.63 -25.51 13.80
CA LEU A 76 -3.57 -24.57 13.48
C LEU A 76 -3.33 -24.49 11.96
N GLU A 77 -3.32 -25.63 11.27
CA GLU A 77 -3.20 -25.71 9.80
C GLU A 77 -4.36 -24.98 9.11
N ASN A 78 -5.61 -25.26 9.51
CA ASN A 78 -6.79 -24.56 8.98
C ASN A 78 -6.70 -23.05 9.22
N LEU A 79 -6.33 -22.62 10.43
CA LEU A 79 -6.15 -21.21 10.77
C LEU A 79 -5.08 -20.55 9.89
N ARG A 80 -3.96 -21.24 9.65
CA ARG A 80 -2.87 -20.75 8.80
C ARG A 80 -3.30 -20.62 7.34
N GLU A 81 -4.15 -21.51 6.82
CA GLU A 81 -4.70 -21.38 5.47
C GLU A 81 -5.56 -20.12 5.31
N ASP A 82 -6.50 -19.90 6.22
CA ASP A 82 -7.37 -18.71 6.18
C ASP A 82 -6.60 -17.41 6.43
N TYR A 83 -5.60 -17.45 7.33
CA TYR A 83 -4.66 -16.35 7.54
C TYR A 83 -3.94 -15.95 6.26
N LYS A 84 -3.37 -16.93 5.53
CA LYS A 84 -2.67 -16.67 4.26
C LYS A 84 -3.61 -16.07 3.23
N ALA A 85 -4.82 -16.61 3.10
CA ALA A 85 -5.83 -16.09 2.17
C ALA A 85 -6.18 -14.63 2.49
N ALA A 86 -6.50 -14.32 3.75
CA ALA A 86 -6.78 -12.95 4.17
C ALA A 86 -5.58 -12.01 3.94
N TYR A 87 -4.36 -12.46 4.20
CA TYR A 87 -3.18 -11.61 4.03
C TYR A 87 -2.85 -11.33 2.55
N ILE A 88 -3.12 -12.28 1.66
CA ILE A 88 -3.04 -12.07 0.21
C ILE A 88 -4.12 -11.08 -0.23
N ASP A 89 -5.38 -11.31 0.16
CA ASP A 89 -6.49 -10.40 -0.18
C ASP A 89 -6.25 -8.96 0.30
N PHE A 90 -5.60 -8.78 1.46
CA PHE A 90 -5.21 -7.47 1.96
C PHE A 90 -4.33 -6.69 0.97
N GLN A 91 -3.46 -7.37 0.23
CA GLN A 91 -2.57 -6.71 -0.74
C GLN A 91 -3.37 -5.99 -1.84
N SER A 92 -4.57 -6.49 -2.17
CA SER A 92 -5.45 -5.87 -3.17
C SER A 92 -6.09 -4.55 -2.72
N VAL A 93 -6.19 -4.32 -1.40
CA VAL A 93 -6.82 -3.13 -0.81
C VAL A 93 -5.82 -2.18 -0.16
N SER A 94 -4.57 -2.62 0.05
CA SER A 94 -3.52 -1.87 0.77
C SER A 94 -3.17 -0.52 0.11
N MET A 95 -3.42 -0.36 -1.19
CA MET A 95 -3.20 0.90 -1.92
C MET A 95 -4.31 1.95 -1.68
N PHE A 96 -5.49 1.55 -1.24
CA PHE A 96 -6.65 2.44 -1.08
C PHE A 96 -6.67 3.10 0.31
N GLU A 97 -5.56 3.70 0.71
CA GLU A 97 -5.45 4.44 1.98
C GLU A 97 -6.06 5.84 1.86
N ILE A 98 -7.32 5.89 1.45
CA ILE A 98 -8.07 7.14 1.24
C ILE A 98 -9.36 7.12 2.07
N GLY A 99 -9.74 8.28 2.61
CA GLY A 99 -11.02 8.44 3.30
C GLY A 99 -11.12 7.63 4.59
N PRO A 100 -12.01 6.62 4.69
CA PRO A 100 -12.15 5.79 5.89
C PRO A 100 -10.85 5.13 6.29
N ALA A 101 -10.12 4.55 5.33
CA ALA A 101 -8.85 3.87 5.59
C ALA A 101 -7.77 4.85 6.08
N GLU A 102 -7.66 6.01 5.43
CA GLU A 102 -6.76 7.10 5.82
C GLU A 102 -7.06 7.63 7.23
N THR A 103 -8.34 7.86 7.52
CA THR A 103 -8.83 8.46 8.78
C THR A 103 -8.36 7.66 9.99
N ILE A 104 -8.33 6.34 9.87
CA ILE A 104 -7.88 5.44 10.93
C ILE A 104 -6.41 5.03 10.79
N GLY A 105 -5.74 5.38 9.68
CA GLY A 105 -4.41 4.86 9.34
C GLY A 105 -4.39 3.33 9.23
N PHE A 106 -5.34 2.81 8.46
CA PHE A 106 -5.71 1.40 8.34
C PHE A 106 -4.51 0.49 8.11
N ARG A 107 -3.76 0.69 7.03
CA ARG A 107 -2.60 -0.16 6.69
C ARG A 107 -1.57 -0.20 7.82
N GLY A 108 -1.38 0.90 8.55
CA GLY A 108 -0.47 0.95 9.69
C GLY A 108 -0.84 -0.05 10.79
N PHE A 109 -2.15 -0.27 11.02
CA PHE A 109 -2.64 -1.27 11.96
C PHE A 109 -2.71 -2.69 11.37
N MET A 110 -2.80 -2.81 10.05
CA MET A 110 -2.92 -4.12 9.38
C MET A 110 -1.56 -4.76 9.10
N ASN A 111 -0.55 -3.96 8.72
CA ASN A 111 0.66 -4.49 8.11
C ASN A 111 1.92 -3.66 8.34
N THR A 112 2.24 -3.35 9.60
CA THR A 112 3.56 -2.81 9.96
C THR A 112 4.53 -3.96 10.23
N TYR A 113 5.53 -4.13 9.35
CA TYR A 113 6.58 -5.15 9.49
C TYR A 113 7.99 -4.53 9.46
N PRO A 114 8.99 -5.16 10.13
CA PRO A 114 8.88 -6.39 10.92
C PRO A 114 8.07 -6.20 12.20
N THR A 115 7.44 -7.28 12.69
CA THR A 115 6.73 -7.22 13.98
C THR A 115 7.71 -7.16 15.15
N ASN A 116 7.33 -6.43 16.19
CA ASN A 116 8.04 -6.35 17.46
C ASN A 116 7.70 -7.54 18.36
N ALA A 117 8.27 -8.70 18.03
CA ALA A 117 8.07 -9.94 18.79
C ALA A 117 8.45 -9.79 20.27
N THR A 118 9.45 -8.96 20.60
CA THR A 118 9.81 -8.68 21.99
C THR A 118 8.69 -7.96 22.74
N ALA A 119 8.02 -6.97 22.13
CA ALA A 119 6.88 -6.31 22.76
C ALA A 119 5.69 -7.26 22.96
N ILE A 120 5.42 -8.13 21.97
CA ILE A 120 4.39 -9.18 22.07
C ILE A 120 4.69 -10.10 23.26
N GLU A 121 5.89 -10.66 23.33
CA GLU A 121 6.30 -11.56 24.42
C GLU A 121 6.28 -10.87 25.77
N ASN A 122 6.75 -9.62 25.89
CA ASN A 122 6.70 -8.89 27.16
C ASN A 122 5.28 -8.75 27.72
N ILE A 123 4.29 -8.47 26.86
CA ILE A 123 2.87 -8.41 27.26
C ILE A 123 2.38 -9.79 27.71
N ILE A 124 2.70 -10.84 26.95
CA ILE A 124 2.31 -12.22 27.25
C ILE A 124 2.88 -12.69 28.59
N GLN A 125 4.17 -12.46 28.82
CA GLN A 125 4.88 -12.85 30.05
C GLN A 125 4.44 -12.04 31.27
N SER A 126 3.97 -10.80 31.06
CA SER A 126 3.44 -9.96 32.14
C SER A 126 1.97 -10.24 32.47
N PHE A 127 1.32 -11.17 31.77
CA PHE A 127 -0.11 -11.48 31.91
C PHE A 127 -1.02 -10.26 31.66
N GLU A 128 -0.55 -9.33 30.82
CA GLU A 128 -1.30 -8.13 30.46
C GLU A 128 -2.17 -8.39 29.22
N THR A 129 -3.29 -7.68 29.13
CA THR A 129 -4.11 -7.69 27.92
C THR A 129 -3.59 -6.62 26.95
N PRO A 130 -3.25 -6.97 25.70
CA PRO A 130 -2.76 -5.97 24.74
C PRO A 130 -3.83 -4.93 24.42
N ASN A 131 -3.44 -3.65 24.41
CA ASN A 131 -4.26 -2.56 23.89
C ASN A 131 -3.83 -2.22 22.45
N LEU A 132 -4.52 -2.81 21.47
CA LEU A 132 -4.20 -2.71 20.05
C LEU A 132 -4.77 -1.46 19.35
N GLU A 133 -5.50 -0.61 20.07
CA GLU A 133 -6.06 0.64 19.51
C GLU A 133 -5.01 1.76 19.40
N LEU A 134 -3.91 1.65 20.14
CA LEU A 134 -2.90 2.71 20.21
C LEU A 134 -1.96 2.69 18.99
N PRO A 135 -1.60 3.85 18.41
CA PRO A 135 -0.61 3.89 17.33
C PRO A 135 0.74 3.23 17.68
N SER A 136 1.15 3.25 18.94
CA SER A 136 2.38 2.60 19.43
C SER A 136 2.33 1.07 19.41
N SER A 137 1.18 0.47 19.09
CA SER A 137 1.01 -0.98 19.00
C SER A 137 0.99 -1.48 17.55
N ARG A 138 1.21 -0.60 16.56
CA ARG A 138 1.16 -0.94 15.12
C ARG A 138 2.14 -2.04 14.74
N ASP A 139 3.35 -2.01 15.29
CA ASP A 139 4.40 -3.03 15.08
C ASP A 139 4.16 -4.32 15.88
N ALA A 140 3.17 -4.36 16.77
CA ALA A 140 2.83 -5.53 17.60
C ALA A 140 1.42 -6.08 17.30
N GLN A 141 0.86 -5.78 16.13
CA GLN A 141 -0.46 -6.28 15.70
C GLN A 141 -0.52 -6.59 14.20
N GLY A 142 -1.72 -6.83 13.68
CA GLY A 142 -1.95 -7.06 12.26
C GLY A 142 -1.40 -8.42 11.77
N PHE A 143 -1.22 -8.53 10.47
CA PHE A 143 -0.69 -9.75 9.84
C PHE A 143 0.72 -10.10 10.29
N PRO A 144 1.65 -9.14 10.52
CA PRO A 144 3.00 -9.45 11.01
C PRO A 144 3.01 -10.05 12.43
N ALA A 145 2.21 -9.54 13.36
CA ALA A 145 2.10 -10.16 14.69
C ALA A 145 1.42 -11.53 14.63
N THR A 146 0.44 -11.69 13.74
CA THR A 146 -0.20 -13.00 13.49
C THR A 146 0.81 -14.00 12.93
N ASP A 147 1.68 -13.60 12.00
CA ASP A 147 2.76 -14.44 11.48
C ASP A 147 3.65 -14.97 12.62
N TYR A 148 4.08 -14.09 13.52
CA TYR A 148 4.85 -14.47 14.70
C TYR A 148 4.09 -15.47 15.58
N LEU A 149 2.84 -15.18 15.92
CA LEU A 149 2.02 -16.03 16.78
C LEU A 149 1.75 -17.42 16.18
N LEU A 150 1.61 -17.52 14.85
CA LEU A 150 1.29 -18.78 14.17
C LEU A 150 2.51 -19.58 13.76
N TYR A 151 3.69 -18.97 13.60
CA TYR A 151 4.88 -19.65 13.06
C TYR A 151 6.15 -19.43 13.90
N GLY A 152 6.26 -18.34 14.66
CA GLY A 152 7.50 -17.88 15.29
C GLY A 152 7.65 -18.13 16.79
N ILE A 153 6.61 -18.61 17.48
CA ILE A 153 6.64 -18.79 18.95
C ILE A 153 7.27 -20.13 19.41
N ALA A 154 7.50 -21.08 18.49
CA ALA A 154 8.21 -22.34 18.73
C ALA A 154 8.64 -23.03 17.42
N ASP A 155 9.55 -24.00 17.50
CA ASP A 155 10.21 -24.62 16.34
C ASP A 155 9.39 -25.71 15.62
N SER A 156 8.20 -26.07 16.12
CA SER A 156 7.35 -27.10 15.51
C SER A 156 5.88 -26.87 15.80
N ASP A 157 5.00 -27.37 14.94
CA ASP A 157 3.55 -27.18 15.09
C ASP A 157 3.01 -27.74 16.39
N ALA A 158 3.51 -28.90 16.84
CA ALA A 158 3.14 -29.45 18.14
C ALA A 158 3.55 -28.54 19.30
N ALA A 159 4.74 -27.93 19.22
CA ALA A 159 5.22 -27.00 20.24
C ALA A 159 4.50 -25.64 20.20
N ILE A 160 4.11 -25.16 19.00
CA ILE A 160 3.27 -23.96 18.84
C ILE A 160 1.90 -24.22 19.47
N VAL A 161 1.26 -25.36 19.15
CA VAL A 161 -0.01 -25.76 19.77
C VAL A 161 0.12 -25.85 21.30
N ASP A 162 1.23 -26.39 21.81
CA ASP A 162 1.50 -26.48 23.25
C ASP A 162 1.49 -25.11 23.95
N LYS A 163 1.99 -24.05 23.30
CA LYS A 163 1.92 -22.66 23.81
C LYS A 163 0.50 -22.17 24.05
N TYR A 164 -0.48 -22.70 23.33
CA TYR A 164 -1.89 -22.37 23.49
C TYR A 164 -2.66 -23.35 24.39
N LEU A 165 -2.08 -24.51 24.72
CA LEU A 165 -2.73 -25.53 25.56
C LEU A 165 -2.23 -25.53 27.00
N ASN A 166 -0.92 -25.44 27.18
CA ASN A 166 -0.24 -25.77 28.42
C ASN A 166 0.68 -24.63 28.88
N GLY A 167 1.02 -24.65 30.17
CA GLY A 167 1.88 -23.65 30.81
C GLY A 167 1.11 -22.42 31.29
N ASP A 168 1.80 -21.61 32.10
CA ASP A 168 1.18 -20.47 32.79
C ASP A 168 0.66 -19.42 31.79
N GLN A 169 1.38 -19.21 30.68
CA GLN A 169 1.07 -18.18 29.67
C GLN A 169 0.04 -18.61 28.61
N ALA A 170 -0.51 -19.82 28.65
CA ALA A 170 -1.43 -20.31 27.60
C ALA A 170 -2.62 -19.37 27.37
N THR A 171 -3.24 -18.88 28.45
CA THR A 171 -4.33 -17.89 28.39
C THR A 171 -3.89 -16.57 27.76
N SER A 172 -2.66 -16.12 28.03
CA SER A 172 -2.11 -14.88 27.45
C SER A 172 -1.88 -15.01 25.94
N TYR A 173 -1.31 -16.14 25.47
CA TYR A 173 -1.19 -16.43 24.03
C TYR A 173 -2.55 -16.45 23.34
N LYS A 174 -3.53 -17.15 23.93
CA LYS A 174 -4.91 -17.18 23.41
C LYS A 174 -5.51 -15.77 23.32
N THR A 175 -5.35 -14.99 24.37
CA THR A 175 -5.86 -13.61 24.43
C THR A 175 -5.24 -12.73 23.35
N TYR A 176 -3.93 -12.86 23.10
CA TYR A 176 -3.25 -12.05 22.09
C TYR A 176 -3.75 -12.38 20.67
N LEU A 177 -3.82 -13.68 20.31
CA LEU A 177 -4.30 -14.11 19.01
C LEU A 177 -5.79 -13.77 18.80
N ASP A 178 -6.61 -13.87 19.85
CA ASP A 178 -8.02 -13.43 19.82
C ASP A 178 -8.11 -11.93 19.48
N LYS A 179 -7.34 -11.10 20.19
CA LYS A 179 -7.35 -9.65 20.00
C LYS A 179 -6.87 -9.23 18.61
N VAL A 180 -5.77 -9.80 18.13
CA VAL A 180 -5.22 -9.46 16.81
C VAL A 180 -6.17 -9.92 15.68
N SER A 181 -6.67 -11.15 15.73
CA SER A 181 -7.61 -11.67 14.72
C SER A 181 -8.91 -10.86 14.68
N LYS A 182 -9.44 -10.50 15.86
CA LYS A 182 -10.62 -9.64 15.96
C LYS A 182 -10.35 -8.24 15.41
N ARG A 183 -9.18 -7.65 15.69
CA ARG A 183 -8.82 -6.30 15.21
C ARG A 183 -8.78 -6.22 13.69
N ILE A 184 -8.16 -7.21 13.03
CA ILE A 184 -8.12 -7.33 11.56
C ILE A 184 -9.55 -7.39 10.98
N LYS A 185 -10.42 -8.23 11.54
CA LYS A 185 -11.82 -8.37 11.11
C LYS A 185 -12.65 -7.11 11.36
N ASP A 186 -12.43 -6.41 12.47
CA ASP A 186 -13.22 -5.22 12.81
C ASP A 186 -12.81 -4.01 11.96
N LEU A 187 -11.50 -3.79 11.75
CA LEU A 187 -11.02 -2.70 10.92
C LEU A 187 -11.43 -2.86 9.46
N SER A 188 -11.34 -4.08 8.91
CA SER A 188 -11.77 -4.37 7.54
C SER A 188 -13.27 -4.14 7.35
N ALA A 189 -14.09 -4.58 8.31
CA ALA A 189 -15.53 -4.32 8.28
C ALA A 189 -15.86 -2.83 8.43
N LEU A 190 -15.13 -2.09 9.28
CA LEU A 190 -15.31 -0.65 9.44
C LEU A 190 -15.09 0.10 8.12
N VAL A 191 -13.94 -0.11 7.47
CA VAL A 191 -13.61 0.55 6.20
C VAL A 191 -14.62 0.21 5.11
N LEU A 192 -15.01 -1.07 5.00
CA LEU A 192 -16.03 -1.49 4.02
C LEU A 192 -17.40 -0.84 4.29
N ASN A 193 -17.82 -0.76 5.54
CA ASN A 193 -19.10 -0.15 5.89
C ASN A 193 -19.12 1.34 5.56
N ASP A 194 -18.06 2.07 5.93
CA ASP A 194 -17.98 3.50 5.63
C ASP A 194 -17.98 3.79 4.12
N TRP A 195 -17.34 2.91 3.33
CA TRP A 195 -17.41 2.95 1.86
C TRP A 195 -18.83 2.69 1.34
N ASN A 196 -19.55 1.71 1.87
CA ASN A 196 -20.93 1.40 1.47
C ASN A 196 -21.96 2.45 1.95
N ASP A 197 -21.60 3.25 2.96
CA ASP A 197 -22.40 4.34 3.48
C ASP A 197 -22.18 5.62 2.64
N ALA A 198 -21.83 6.74 3.28
CA ALA A 198 -21.78 8.05 2.61
C ALA A 198 -20.48 8.26 1.80
N TYR A 199 -19.38 7.57 2.14
CA TYR A 199 -18.08 7.94 1.62
C TYR A 199 -17.94 7.72 0.11
N ARG A 200 -18.60 6.69 -0.44
CA ARG A 200 -18.61 6.46 -1.89
C ARG A 200 -19.15 7.66 -2.67
N ASP A 201 -20.21 8.31 -2.19
CA ASP A 201 -20.79 9.47 -2.87
C ASP A 201 -19.92 10.73 -2.73
N ASP A 202 -19.30 10.94 -1.57
CA ASP A 202 -18.33 12.01 -1.36
C ASP A 202 -17.10 11.84 -2.28
N PHE A 203 -16.60 10.61 -2.40
CA PHE A 203 -15.48 10.27 -3.26
C PHE A 203 -15.81 10.51 -4.74
N VAL A 204 -16.95 10.00 -5.23
CA VAL A 204 -17.33 10.09 -6.65
C VAL A 204 -17.71 11.52 -7.07
N SER A 205 -18.35 12.29 -6.19
CA SER A 205 -18.76 13.66 -6.51
C SER A 205 -17.61 14.68 -6.53
N ASN A 206 -16.48 14.35 -5.89
CA ASN A 206 -15.32 15.23 -5.80
C ASN A 206 -14.38 15.10 -7.02
N THR A 207 -14.87 15.53 -8.18
CA THR A 207 -14.15 15.48 -9.46
C THR A 207 -13.15 16.63 -9.66
N SER A 208 -12.89 17.44 -8.63
CA SER A 208 -12.05 18.64 -8.74
C SER A 208 -10.62 18.29 -9.18
N SER A 209 -10.03 19.08 -10.08
CA SER A 209 -8.61 18.92 -10.48
C SER A 209 -7.71 19.74 -9.58
N SER A 210 -7.52 19.27 -8.35
CA SER A 210 -6.71 19.90 -7.32
C SER A 210 -6.24 18.85 -6.32
N SER A 211 -5.28 19.20 -5.45
CA SER A 211 -4.80 18.32 -4.37
C SER A 211 -5.88 17.82 -3.40
N THR A 212 -7.08 18.38 -3.43
CA THR A 212 -8.22 17.93 -2.64
C THR A 212 -9.19 17.04 -3.40
N GLY A 213 -9.05 16.93 -4.72
CA GLY A 213 -9.89 16.11 -5.59
C GLY A 213 -9.59 14.63 -5.47
N SER A 214 -10.61 13.78 -5.66
CA SER A 214 -10.46 12.35 -5.42
C SER A 214 -9.45 11.67 -6.35
N VAL A 215 -9.35 12.10 -7.61
CA VAL A 215 -8.35 11.53 -8.55
C VAL A 215 -6.94 11.92 -8.13
N ASP A 216 -6.67 13.21 -7.85
CA ASP A 216 -5.35 13.70 -7.46
C ASP A 216 -4.86 13.04 -6.17
N ARG A 217 -5.74 12.92 -5.17
CA ARG A 217 -5.43 12.27 -3.90
C ARG A 217 -5.13 10.79 -4.10
N LEU A 218 -6.03 10.07 -4.79
CA LEU A 218 -5.85 8.64 -4.99
C LEU A 218 -4.66 8.34 -5.90
N ALA A 219 -4.32 9.21 -6.85
CA ALA A 219 -3.10 9.10 -7.65
C ALA A 219 -1.85 9.15 -6.75
N ASN A 220 -1.77 10.12 -5.83
CA ASN A 220 -0.67 10.21 -4.88
C ASN A 220 -0.62 8.98 -3.95
N ASP A 221 -1.74 8.58 -3.34
CA ASP A 221 -1.78 7.40 -2.45
C ASP A 221 -1.38 6.10 -3.15
N PHE A 222 -1.83 5.93 -4.40
CA PHE A 222 -1.47 4.82 -5.27
C PHE A 222 0.05 4.76 -5.54
N ILE A 223 0.66 5.90 -5.86
CA ILE A 223 2.10 5.98 -6.14
C ILE A 223 2.90 5.79 -4.85
N ILE A 224 2.50 6.41 -3.74
CA ILE A 224 3.09 6.16 -2.42
C ILE A 224 3.07 4.67 -2.10
N HIS A 225 1.96 3.99 -2.41
CA HIS A 225 1.86 2.57 -2.17
C HIS A 225 2.87 1.75 -2.98
N PHE A 226 2.94 2.00 -4.29
CA PHE A 226 3.90 1.32 -5.14
C PHE A 226 5.35 1.62 -4.73
N GLU A 227 5.65 2.88 -4.45
CA GLU A 227 6.98 3.37 -4.09
C GLU A 227 7.43 2.85 -2.73
N LYS A 228 6.66 3.13 -1.67
CA LYS A 228 7.07 2.84 -0.29
C LYS A 228 6.77 1.41 0.12
N TYR A 229 5.60 0.88 -0.23
CA TYR A 229 5.12 -0.40 0.32
C TYR A 229 5.34 -1.59 -0.61
N ILE A 230 5.61 -1.38 -1.91
CA ILE A 230 6.00 -2.45 -2.83
C ILE A 230 7.51 -2.41 -3.08
N ARG A 231 8.02 -1.36 -3.73
CA ARG A 231 9.44 -1.24 -4.10
C ARG A 231 10.34 -1.19 -2.87
N SER A 232 10.15 -0.21 -1.98
CA SER A 232 11.07 -0.02 -0.86
C SER A 232 10.88 -1.09 0.23
N ALA A 233 9.68 -1.27 0.77
CA ALA A 233 9.48 -2.15 1.92
C ALA A 233 9.62 -3.66 1.63
N LYS A 234 9.06 -4.17 0.52
CA LYS A 234 9.10 -5.62 0.22
C LYS A 234 10.39 -6.06 -0.45
N VAL A 235 11.10 -5.15 -1.13
CA VAL A 235 12.29 -5.48 -1.94
C VAL A 235 13.52 -4.70 -1.48
N GLY A 236 13.48 -3.37 -1.53
CA GLY A 236 14.65 -2.51 -1.32
C GLY A 236 15.28 -2.60 0.06
N ILE A 237 14.47 -2.50 1.12
CA ILE A 237 14.93 -2.60 2.52
C ILE A 237 15.54 -3.99 2.77
N PRO A 238 14.85 -5.13 2.52
CA PRO A 238 15.45 -6.44 2.69
C PRO A 238 16.74 -6.65 1.88
N ALA A 239 16.78 -6.14 0.65
CA ALA A 239 17.95 -6.27 -0.22
C ALA A 239 19.13 -5.40 0.22
N GLY A 240 18.92 -4.44 1.12
CA GLY A 240 19.95 -3.54 1.61
C GLY A 240 20.25 -2.34 0.71
N VAL A 241 19.29 -1.93 -0.13
CA VAL A 241 19.48 -0.80 -1.06
C VAL A 241 19.84 0.48 -0.30
N PHE A 242 19.14 0.76 0.79
CA PHE A 242 19.27 2.01 1.55
C PHE A 242 20.38 1.96 2.61
N SER A 243 20.67 0.77 3.15
CA SER A 243 21.65 0.61 4.23
C SER A 243 23.02 0.09 3.77
N GLY A 244 23.12 -0.37 2.52
CA GLY A 244 24.29 -1.03 1.95
C GLY A 244 24.55 -2.45 2.49
N ASN A 245 23.67 -2.97 3.37
CA ASN A 245 23.81 -4.29 3.98
C ASN A 245 22.51 -5.08 3.82
N LYS A 246 22.60 -6.39 3.57
CA LYS A 246 21.43 -7.27 3.49
C LYS A 246 20.66 -7.27 4.82
N GLU A 247 19.34 -7.17 4.75
CA GLU A 247 18.44 -7.13 5.91
C GLU A 247 17.34 -8.21 5.79
N PRO A 248 17.69 -9.51 5.71
CA PRO A 248 16.68 -10.57 5.53
C PRO A 248 15.61 -10.62 6.64
N GLN A 249 15.89 -10.04 7.81
CA GLN A 249 14.94 -9.91 8.93
C GLN A 249 13.80 -8.92 8.70
N THR A 250 13.88 -8.08 7.66
CA THR A 250 12.83 -7.11 7.32
C THR A 250 11.88 -7.61 6.23
N VAL A 251 12.10 -8.82 5.71
CA VAL A 251 11.18 -9.47 4.75
C VAL A 251 9.79 -9.60 5.37
N GLU A 252 8.78 -9.16 4.63
CA GLU A 252 7.38 -9.34 5.00
C GLU A 252 7.04 -10.84 5.10
N SER A 253 6.27 -11.23 6.13
CA SER A 253 6.03 -12.63 6.48
C SER A 253 7.32 -13.37 6.90
N TYR A 254 8.16 -12.72 7.72
CA TYR A 254 9.45 -13.23 8.17
C TYR A 254 9.41 -14.64 8.80
N TYR A 255 8.35 -14.98 9.56
CA TYR A 255 8.25 -16.28 10.24
C TYR A 255 7.67 -17.37 9.34
N ASN A 256 6.89 -17.01 8.31
CA ASN A 256 6.54 -17.87 7.19
C ASN A 256 7.05 -17.29 5.85
N PRO A 257 8.36 -17.32 5.59
CA PRO A 257 8.92 -16.56 4.49
C PRO A 257 8.53 -17.10 3.11
N THR A 258 8.00 -18.32 3.00
CA THR A 258 7.47 -18.86 1.73
C THR A 258 6.26 -18.11 1.17
N LEU A 259 5.59 -17.30 2.01
CA LEU A 259 4.47 -16.46 1.58
C LEU A 259 4.94 -15.13 0.95
N SER A 260 6.17 -14.70 1.23
CA SER A 260 6.67 -13.34 0.92
C SER A 260 6.60 -12.99 -0.58
N LYS A 261 6.99 -13.89 -1.49
CA LYS A 261 6.85 -13.66 -2.94
C LYS A 261 5.38 -13.51 -3.36
N SER A 262 4.48 -14.29 -2.78
CA SER A 262 3.05 -14.22 -3.13
C SER A 262 2.45 -12.87 -2.73
N LEU A 263 2.86 -12.32 -1.58
CA LEU A 263 2.42 -10.97 -1.13
C LEU A 263 2.98 -9.86 -2.03
N LEU A 264 4.23 -9.96 -2.46
CA LEU A 264 4.83 -9.03 -3.43
C LEU A 264 4.11 -9.09 -4.78
N LYS A 265 3.88 -10.30 -5.29
CA LYS A 265 3.21 -10.52 -6.57
C LYS A 265 1.78 -9.98 -6.56
N GLU A 266 0.99 -10.26 -5.52
CA GLU A 266 -0.38 -9.77 -5.43
C GLU A 266 -0.43 -8.24 -5.34
N ALA A 267 0.45 -7.62 -4.55
CA ALA A 267 0.52 -6.16 -4.45
C ALA A 267 0.86 -5.50 -5.80
N LEU A 268 1.82 -6.08 -6.54
CA LEU A 268 2.21 -5.60 -7.87
C LEU A 268 1.06 -5.76 -8.89
N LEU A 269 0.41 -6.92 -8.89
CA LEU A 269 -0.73 -7.20 -9.77
C LEU A 269 -1.89 -6.27 -9.49
N ALA A 270 -2.24 -6.06 -8.22
CA ALA A 270 -3.32 -5.15 -7.83
C ALA A 270 -3.04 -3.72 -8.30
N SER A 271 -1.78 -3.26 -8.17
CA SER A 271 -1.36 -1.94 -8.65
C SER A 271 -1.50 -1.80 -10.18
N LYS A 272 -1.07 -2.81 -10.95
CA LYS A 272 -1.29 -2.86 -12.41
C LYS A 272 -2.78 -2.87 -12.77
N ASP A 273 -3.55 -3.75 -12.12
CA ASP A 273 -4.98 -3.92 -12.38
C ASP A 273 -5.74 -2.61 -12.10
N PHE A 274 -5.38 -1.86 -11.06
CA PHE A 274 -5.94 -0.53 -10.80
C PHE A 274 -5.52 0.50 -11.86
N PHE A 275 -4.25 0.52 -12.29
CA PHE A 275 -3.77 1.43 -13.35
C PHE A 275 -4.58 1.31 -14.65
N ILE A 276 -4.95 0.08 -15.02
CA ILE A 276 -5.75 -0.22 -16.23
C ILE A 276 -7.27 -0.23 -15.99
N GLY A 277 -7.72 0.11 -14.77
CA GLY A 277 -9.14 0.12 -14.39
C GLY A 277 -9.82 -1.22 -14.53
N LYS A 278 -9.14 -2.32 -14.20
CA LYS A 278 -9.74 -3.65 -14.24
C LYS A 278 -10.69 -3.81 -13.06
N SER A 279 -11.91 -4.24 -13.35
CA SER A 279 -12.92 -4.55 -12.34
C SER A 279 -12.47 -5.74 -11.49
N PHE A 280 -12.56 -5.60 -10.17
CA PHE A 280 -12.11 -6.61 -9.23
C PHE A 280 -12.83 -7.94 -9.45
N GLY A 281 -12.06 -9.03 -9.54
CA GLY A 281 -12.59 -10.38 -9.79
C GLY A 281 -13.18 -10.61 -11.19
N GLN A 282 -13.02 -9.67 -12.12
CA GLN A 282 -13.57 -9.75 -13.48
C GLN A 282 -12.49 -9.50 -14.55
N ASN A 283 -12.81 -9.84 -15.80
CA ASN A 283 -11.93 -9.62 -16.96
C ASN A 283 -12.36 -8.41 -17.80
N THR A 284 -13.01 -7.44 -17.16
CA THR A 284 -13.51 -6.21 -17.80
C THR A 284 -12.79 -5.00 -17.24
N ASN A 285 -12.47 -4.04 -18.10
CA ASN A 285 -11.90 -2.76 -17.71
C ASN A 285 -12.94 -1.65 -17.89
N GLY A 286 -12.90 -0.65 -17.01
CA GLY A 286 -13.58 0.63 -17.19
C GLY A 286 -12.59 1.80 -17.18
N PRO A 287 -13.07 3.05 -17.14
CA PRO A 287 -12.19 4.22 -17.22
C PRO A 287 -11.12 4.22 -16.13
N SER A 288 -9.91 4.62 -16.50
CA SER A 288 -8.70 4.39 -15.71
C SER A 288 -7.62 5.46 -15.91
N PHE A 289 -6.53 5.39 -15.15
CA PHE A 289 -5.34 6.21 -15.42
C PHE A 289 -4.76 5.94 -16.80
N LYS A 290 -4.75 4.68 -17.25
CA LYS A 290 -4.34 4.34 -18.61
C LYS A 290 -5.19 5.09 -19.64
N ASP A 291 -6.51 5.04 -19.51
CA ASP A 291 -7.42 5.70 -20.46
C ASP A 291 -7.32 7.23 -20.39
N TYR A 292 -7.04 7.77 -19.21
CA TYR A 292 -6.84 9.20 -19.02
C TYR A 292 -5.54 9.66 -19.70
N LEU A 293 -4.44 8.90 -19.55
CA LEU A 293 -3.19 9.17 -20.28
C LEU A 293 -3.37 9.07 -21.79
N ASP A 294 -4.11 8.07 -22.26
CA ASP A 294 -4.44 7.92 -23.69
C ASP A 294 -5.28 9.10 -24.19
N TYR A 295 -6.26 9.54 -23.42
CA TYR A 295 -7.09 10.71 -23.74
C TYR A 295 -6.27 12.00 -23.83
N MET A 296 -5.25 12.14 -22.98
CA MET A 296 -4.35 13.29 -22.99
C MET A 296 -3.30 13.23 -24.10
N ASP A 297 -3.29 12.17 -24.93
CA ASP A 297 -2.25 11.87 -25.91
C ASP A 297 -0.85 11.99 -25.30
N ALA A 298 -0.68 11.47 -24.08
CA ALA A 298 0.57 11.59 -23.32
C ALA A 298 1.68 10.73 -23.97
N ILE A 299 2.72 11.41 -24.48
CA ILE A 299 3.86 10.77 -25.17
C ILE A 299 5.14 11.01 -24.37
N LYS A 300 5.93 9.95 -24.19
CA LYS A 300 7.31 10.05 -23.73
C LYS A 300 8.22 9.54 -24.84
N GLU A 301 9.12 10.42 -25.28
CA GLU A 301 9.96 10.22 -26.47
C GLU A 301 9.13 9.98 -27.74
N THR A 302 8.91 8.73 -28.13
CA THR A 302 8.16 8.34 -29.34
C THR A 302 7.03 7.34 -29.07
N GLU A 303 6.80 6.99 -27.80
CA GLU A 303 5.83 5.96 -27.42
C GLU A 303 4.75 6.55 -26.50
N SER A 304 3.56 5.92 -26.50
CA SER A 304 2.50 6.25 -25.54
C SER A 304 3.03 6.01 -24.12
N LEU A 305 2.84 7.00 -23.24
CA LEU A 305 3.23 6.87 -21.84
C LEU A 305 2.46 5.72 -21.15
N SER A 306 1.20 5.50 -21.52
CA SER A 306 0.38 4.45 -20.94
C SER A 306 0.91 3.05 -21.31
N ASP A 307 1.40 2.87 -22.54
CA ASP A 307 2.02 1.63 -23.03
C ASP A 307 3.38 1.41 -22.37
N LEU A 308 4.20 2.46 -22.21
CA LEU A 308 5.47 2.38 -21.49
C LEU A 308 5.28 1.92 -20.05
N ILE A 309 4.30 2.48 -19.33
CA ILE A 309 3.96 2.06 -17.96
C ILE A 309 3.52 0.60 -17.94
N LEU A 310 2.64 0.18 -18.85
CA LEU A 310 2.14 -1.21 -18.89
C LEU A 310 3.24 -2.21 -19.21
N ASN A 311 4.14 -1.87 -20.14
CA ASN A 311 5.32 -2.69 -20.45
C ASN A 311 6.25 -2.80 -19.24
N LYS A 312 6.43 -1.72 -18.47
CA LYS A 312 7.25 -1.74 -17.27
C LYS A 312 6.63 -2.59 -16.16
N TYR A 313 5.31 -2.56 -15.97
CA TYR A 313 4.63 -3.51 -15.09
C TYR A 313 4.87 -4.97 -15.51
N GLN A 314 4.80 -5.27 -16.82
CA GLN A 314 5.06 -6.61 -17.33
C GLN A 314 6.51 -7.06 -17.07
N GLU A 315 7.48 -6.16 -17.19
CA GLU A 315 8.87 -6.45 -16.83
C GLU A 315 9.02 -6.72 -15.33
N ASN A 316 8.39 -5.90 -14.49
CA ASN A 316 8.40 -6.09 -13.04
C ASN A 316 7.81 -7.44 -12.62
N GLU A 317 6.70 -7.85 -13.24
CA GLU A 317 6.11 -9.18 -13.00
C GLU A 317 7.10 -10.29 -13.38
N ASN A 318 7.77 -10.18 -14.53
CA ASN A 318 8.77 -11.17 -14.94
C ASN A 318 9.94 -11.24 -13.94
N ARG A 319 10.41 -10.10 -13.42
CA ARG A 319 11.46 -10.05 -12.39
C ARG A 319 11.01 -10.73 -11.09
N VAL A 320 9.81 -10.43 -10.62
CA VAL A 320 9.23 -11.07 -9.43
C VAL A 320 9.10 -12.58 -9.63
N GLU A 321 8.71 -13.04 -10.83
CA GLU A 321 8.62 -14.48 -11.14
C GLU A 321 9.96 -15.21 -11.06
N GLU A 322 11.08 -14.55 -11.34
CA GLU A 322 12.43 -15.12 -11.26
C GLU A 322 12.95 -15.30 -9.82
N LEU A 323 12.29 -14.69 -8.83
CA LEU A 323 12.61 -14.82 -7.41
C LEU A 323 12.10 -16.16 -6.86
N GLN A 324 12.75 -16.64 -5.79
CA GLN A 324 12.23 -17.76 -5.00
C GLN A 324 11.01 -17.35 -4.17
N ASP A 325 10.14 -18.30 -3.84
CA ASP A 325 8.98 -18.07 -2.97
C ASP A 325 9.37 -17.51 -1.59
N ASN A 326 10.54 -17.95 -1.10
CA ASN A 326 11.15 -17.52 0.15
C ASN A 326 12.13 -16.35 -0.09
N LEU A 327 11.63 -15.11 0.01
CA LEU A 327 12.45 -13.92 -0.20
C LEU A 327 13.53 -13.73 0.87
N LEU A 328 13.34 -14.26 2.08
CA LEU A 328 14.38 -14.27 3.12
C LEU A 328 15.62 -15.04 2.64
N SER A 329 15.41 -16.23 2.08
CA SER A 329 16.48 -17.04 1.48
C SER A 329 17.04 -16.38 0.22
N GLU A 330 16.18 -15.75 -0.60
CA GLU A 330 16.59 -15.03 -1.80
C GLU A 330 17.54 -13.87 -1.47
N VAL A 331 17.25 -13.06 -0.44
CA VAL A 331 18.15 -12.01 0.06
C VAL A 331 19.48 -12.61 0.54
N GLN A 332 19.45 -13.70 1.30
CA GLN A 332 20.66 -14.31 1.83
C GLN A 332 21.56 -14.86 0.73
N ASN A 333 20.98 -15.60 -0.22
CA ASN A 333 21.73 -16.45 -1.15
C ASN A 333 21.82 -15.87 -2.57
N ASN A 334 20.84 -15.08 -3.01
CA ASN A 334 20.67 -14.60 -4.39
C ASN A 334 20.37 -13.08 -4.48
N ASN A 335 20.85 -12.27 -3.53
CA ASN A 335 20.46 -10.86 -3.38
C ASN A 335 20.53 -10.00 -4.66
N THR A 336 21.40 -10.33 -5.61
CA THR A 336 21.47 -9.65 -6.91
C THR A 336 20.12 -9.64 -7.61
N LYS A 337 19.33 -10.72 -7.55
CA LYS A 337 17.99 -10.75 -8.14
C LYS A 337 17.00 -9.81 -7.44
N MET A 338 17.13 -9.65 -6.12
CA MET A 338 16.34 -8.66 -5.36
C MET A 338 16.70 -7.24 -5.78
N LEU A 339 18.00 -6.94 -5.95
CA LEU A 339 18.47 -5.64 -6.43
C LEU A 339 17.99 -5.36 -7.86
N ASP A 340 18.12 -6.33 -8.77
CA ASP A 340 17.62 -6.20 -10.15
C ASP A 340 16.09 -5.97 -10.18
N THR A 341 15.35 -6.63 -9.28
CA THR A 341 13.90 -6.42 -9.13
C THR A 341 13.60 -5.01 -8.62
N TYR A 342 14.36 -4.52 -7.64
CA TYR A 342 14.22 -3.16 -7.12
C TYR A 342 14.48 -2.11 -8.20
N ASP A 343 15.56 -2.26 -8.99
CA ASP A 343 15.91 -1.31 -10.05
C ASP A 343 14.79 -1.23 -11.11
N SER A 344 14.22 -2.38 -11.47
CA SER A 344 13.07 -2.44 -12.38
C SER A 344 11.83 -1.73 -11.79
N LEU A 345 11.53 -1.97 -10.50
CA LEU A 345 10.43 -1.26 -9.83
C LEU A 345 10.69 0.25 -9.73
N GLN A 346 11.94 0.68 -9.52
CA GLN A 346 12.32 2.09 -9.47
C GLN A 346 12.05 2.80 -10.79
N GLU A 347 12.38 2.17 -11.92
CA GLU A 347 12.06 2.74 -13.24
C GLU A 347 10.55 2.92 -13.43
N ASN A 348 9.73 2.03 -12.87
CA ASN A 348 8.27 2.17 -12.90
C ASN A 348 7.78 3.31 -11.98
N VAL A 349 8.44 3.54 -10.83
CA VAL A 349 8.16 4.71 -9.98
C VAL A 349 8.38 6.00 -10.75
N ILE A 350 9.46 6.10 -11.53
CA ILE A 350 9.73 7.29 -12.35
C ILE A 350 8.58 7.55 -13.32
N LEU A 351 8.13 6.51 -14.05
CA LEU A 351 7.03 6.64 -15.00
C LEU A 351 5.70 7.05 -14.33
N LEU A 352 5.37 6.49 -13.17
CA LEU A 352 4.14 6.80 -12.46
C LEU A 352 4.18 8.18 -11.78
N LYS A 353 5.30 8.51 -11.14
CA LYS A 353 5.41 9.70 -10.28
C LYS A 353 5.75 10.96 -11.05
N ILE A 354 6.66 10.86 -12.01
CA ILE A 354 7.13 12.02 -12.75
C ILE A 354 6.29 12.19 -13.99
N ASP A 355 6.31 11.19 -14.87
CA ASP A 355 5.71 11.34 -16.21
C ASP A 355 4.18 11.34 -16.15
N MET A 356 3.56 10.39 -15.44
CA MET A 356 2.08 10.30 -15.37
C MET A 356 1.49 11.49 -14.61
N LEU A 357 2.00 11.86 -13.44
CA LEU A 357 1.47 13.02 -12.72
C LEU A 357 1.63 14.32 -13.51
N GLN A 358 2.77 14.51 -14.19
CA GLN A 358 2.96 15.66 -15.08
C GLN A 358 1.96 15.66 -16.24
N ALA A 359 1.76 14.52 -16.91
CA ALA A 359 0.82 14.40 -18.02
C ALA A 359 -0.63 14.69 -17.61
N LEU A 360 -1.01 14.29 -16.39
CA LEU A 360 -2.34 14.49 -15.83
C LEU A 360 -2.49 15.83 -15.08
N SER A 361 -1.46 16.68 -15.08
CA SER A 361 -1.42 17.95 -14.33
C SER A 361 -1.73 17.80 -12.83
N ILE A 362 -1.35 16.66 -12.24
CA ILE A 362 -1.48 16.36 -10.81
C ILE A 362 -0.16 16.74 -10.12
N SER A 363 -0.26 17.42 -8.98
CA SER A 363 0.92 17.75 -8.17
C SER A 363 1.23 16.64 -7.17
N VAL A 364 2.52 16.35 -6.97
CA VAL A 364 3.00 15.51 -5.87
C VAL A 364 2.70 16.21 -4.54
N ASP A 365 2.05 15.52 -3.61
CA ASP A 365 1.68 16.07 -2.29
C ASP A 365 2.44 15.46 -1.11
N TYR A 366 3.37 14.55 -1.39
CA TYR A 366 4.21 13.88 -0.40
C TYR A 366 5.71 14.10 -0.68
N VAL A 367 6.50 13.98 0.38
CA VAL A 367 7.97 14.08 0.30
C VAL A 367 8.56 12.68 0.37
N ASP A 368 9.64 12.47 -0.40
CA ASP A 368 10.42 11.25 -0.35
C ASP A 368 11.17 11.16 0.96
N THR A 369 11.03 10.00 1.60
CA THR A 369 11.55 9.77 2.95
C THR A 369 12.49 8.57 3.00
N ASP A 370 12.70 7.88 1.88
CA ASP A 370 13.54 6.69 1.75
C ASP A 370 14.99 6.98 1.36
N GLY A 371 15.35 8.26 1.19
CA GLY A 371 16.75 8.71 1.20
C GLY A 371 17.42 8.82 -0.17
N ASP A 372 16.64 8.85 -1.24
CA ASP A 372 17.00 9.14 -2.64
C ASP A 372 17.60 10.54 -2.84
#